data_AF-A0A1M6MDG2-F1
#
_entry.id   AF-A0A1M6MDG2-F1
#
_cell.length_a   1.000
_cell.length_b   1.000
_cell.length_c   1.000
_cell.angle_alpha   90.00
_cell.angle_beta   90.00
_cell.angle_gamma   90.00
#
_symmetry.space_group_name_H-M   'P 1'
#
loop_
_entity.id
_entity.type
_entity.pdbx_description
1 polymer ?
#
loop_
_entity_poly.entity_id
_entity_poly.type
_entity_poly.pdbx_seq_one_letter_code
_entity_poly.pdbx_strand_id
1 'polypeptide(L)'
;MNDKELDKKLQIAKNQSKIFFDKFNFDTSKKIVHKRIDANRHVKRNPFGKYLTNRIWRKGAVIICAITLILIVTNQIDNNRFMNKANLLLQQAVELDDDQDSYLVNYFRVDNPNNNNNLLAILWQKNSKGNYEIIYSSMMENTDIPNPVDVINATEGKYALVSSSNKQENFIHYRLVKYSNNSVKAYLEENYVPEGKIKVCNGMLIEERTIPKNYYSNYNNRSMDKFNRVYRYFIPVELRSDGSFALTTSKVKLKKGGTLTLILDDKTVPLEFEYNNDVLNRTDNKLEPNETIQAYINFEAKETGFSNLKIKQKNNIQKENELFIEIVDY
;
A
#
# COMPACT_ATOMS: atom_id res chain seq x y z
N MET A 1 -2.32 -22.36 24.81
CA MET A 1 -2.24 -21.33 25.87
C MET A 1 -3.56 -21.42 26.62
N ASN A 2 -3.54 -21.52 27.96
CA ASN A 2 -4.79 -21.62 28.73
C ASN A 2 -5.37 -20.23 29.00
N ASP A 3 -6.67 -20.15 29.27
CA ASP A 3 -7.39 -18.87 29.41
C ASP A 3 -6.82 -17.99 30.54
N LYS A 4 -6.33 -18.60 31.62
CA LYS A 4 -5.67 -17.88 32.72
C LYS A 4 -4.36 -17.22 32.30
N GLU A 5 -3.63 -17.83 31.39
CA GLU A 5 -2.38 -17.29 30.86
C GLU A 5 -2.64 -16.16 29.86
N LEU A 6 -3.73 -16.26 29.08
CA LEU A 6 -4.20 -15.19 28.20
C LEU A 6 -4.61 -13.95 29.01
N ASP A 7 -5.45 -14.13 30.03
CA ASP A 7 -5.91 -13.04 30.91
C ASP A 7 -4.74 -12.33 31.60
N LYS A 8 -3.75 -13.10 32.06
CA LYS A 8 -2.54 -12.54 32.66
C LYS A 8 -1.76 -11.68 31.67
N LYS A 9 -1.61 -12.12 30.41
CA LYS A 9 -0.92 -11.36 29.37
C LYS A 9 -1.70 -10.10 28.97
N LEU A 10 -3.02 -10.18 28.87
CA LEU A 10 -3.89 -9.03 28.59
C LEU A 10 -3.83 -7.98 29.71
N GLN A 11 -3.82 -8.40 30.98
CA GLN A 11 -3.64 -7.48 32.09
C GLN A 11 -2.26 -6.81 32.09
N ILE A 12 -1.19 -7.56 31.79
CA ILE A 12 0.16 -7.00 31.66
C ILE A 12 0.20 -5.95 30.54
N ALA A 13 -0.33 -6.28 29.36
CA ALA A 13 -0.36 -5.36 28.22
C ALA A 13 -1.16 -4.09 28.53
N LYS A 14 -2.32 -4.23 29.19
CA LYS A 14 -3.15 -3.10 29.62
C LYS A 14 -2.45 -2.21 30.64
N ASN A 15 -1.71 -2.80 31.57
CA ASN A 15 -0.99 -2.02 32.59
C ASN A 15 0.22 -1.30 31.98
N GLN A 16 0.93 -1.96 31.06
CA GLN A 16 2.05 -1.36 30.33
C GLN A 16 1.60 -0.21 29.41
N SER A 17 0.48 -0.36 28.70
CA SER A 17 -0.07 0.71 27.87
C SER A 17 -0.48 1.91 28.73
N LYS A 18 -1.14 1.67 29.87
CA LYS A 18 -1.49 2.74 30.81
C LYS A 18 -0.26 3.49 31.32
N ILE A 19 0.79 2.79 31.76
CA ILE A 19 2.05 3.41 32.22
C ILE A 19 2.73 4.21 31.11
N PHE A 20 2.68 3.71 29.86
CA PHE A 20 3.24 4.40 28.71
C PHE A 20 2.49 5.71 28.42
N PHE A 21 1.16 5.67 28.39
CA PHE A 21 0.34 6.84 28.07
C PHE A 21 0.19 7.82 29.24
N ASP A 22 0.30 7.38 30.49
CA ASP A 22 0.28 8.26 31.68
C ASP A 22 1.44 9.27 31.68
N LYS A 23 2.56 8.92 31.02
CA LYS A 23 3.71 9.84 30.83
C LYS A 23 3.56 10.74 29.60
N PHE A 24 2.60 10.47 28.73
CA PHE A 24 2.40 11.19 27.49
C PHE A 24 1.39 12.33 27.67
N ASN A 25 1.89 13.53 27.98
CA ASN A 25 1.05 14.71 28.11
C ASN A 25 0.70 15.27 26.71
N PHE A 26 -0.43 14.82 26.18
CA PHE A 26 -0.96 15.24 24.87
C PHE A 26 -1.04 16.77 24.72
N ASP A 27 -1.45 17.49 25.77
CA ASP A 27 -1.55 18.95 25.73
C ASP A 27 -0.18 19.62 25.63
N THR A 28 0.84 19.04 26.26
CA THR A 28 2.21 19.55 26.20
C THR A 28 2.81 19.29 24.82
N SER A 29 2.63 18.09 24.27
CA SER A 29 3.05 17.74 22.92
C SER A 29 2.35 18.62 21.87
N LYS A 30 1.05 18.83 22.00
CA LYS A 30 0.25 19.73 21.14
C LYS A 30 0.73 21.18 21.23
N LYS A 31 1.00 21.69 22.45
CA LYS A 31 1.58 23.03 22.66
C LYS A 31 2.98 23.17 22.07
N ILE A 32 3.84 22.15 22.15
CA ILE A 32 5.19 22.17 21.56
C ILE A 32 5.11 22.21 20.04
N VAL A 33 4.22 21.43 19.43
CA VAL A 33 4.01 21.42 17.96
C VAL A 33 3.46 22.77 17.49
N HIS A 34 2.42 23.31 18.13
CA HIS A 34 1.90 24.63 17.80
C HIS A 34 2.94 25.73 18.01
N LYS A 35 3.69 25.71 19.12
CA LYS A 35 4.77 26.68 19.38
C LYS A 35 5.87 26.62 18.31
N ARG A 36 6.21 25.44 17.78
CA ARG A 36 7.16 25.32 16.65
C ARG A 36 6.57 25.84 15.33
N ILE A 37 5.30 25.57 15.06
CA ILE A 37 4.61 26.08 13.87
C ILE A 37 4.49 27.61 13.92
N ASP A 38 4.17 28.18 15.08
CA ASP A 38 4.02 29.62 15.28
C ASP A 38 5.37 30.34 15.33
N ALA A 39 6.41 29.73 15.91
CA ALA A 39 7.78 30.23 15.84
C ALA A 39 8.30 30.29 14.39
N ASN A 40 7.88 29.36 13.54
CA ASN A 40 8.22 29.36 12.11
C ASN A 40 7.35 30.31 11.26
N ARG A 41 6.20 30.77 11.77
CA ARG A 41 5.34 31.77 11.11
C ARG A 41 5.68 33.22 11.47
N HIS A 42 6.46 33.43 12.52
CA HIS A 42 6.92 34.76 12.95
C HIS A 42 8.44 34.93 12.88
N VAL A 43 9.04 34.69 11.70
CA VAL A 43 10.28 35.39 11.33
C VAL A 43 9.92 36.83 10.98
N LYS A 44 9.62 37.63 12.01
CA LYS A 44 9.58 39.09 11.91
C LYS A 44 11.01 39.61 11.89
N ARG A 45 11.30 40.43 10.88
CA ARG A 45 12.44 41.35 10.79
C ARG A 45 12.71 42.01 12.15
N ASN A 46 13.92 41.87 12.66
CA ASN A 46 14.39 42.60 13.85
C ASN A 46 14.27 44.12 13.64
N PRO A 47 13.72 44.88 14.60
CA PRO A 47 13.87 46.32 14.66
C PRO A 47 15.03 46.65 15.61
N PHE A 48 16.27 46.55 15.13
CA PHE A 48 17.43 47.12 15.84
C PHE A 48 17.90 48.35 15.08
N GLY A 49 17.27 49.48 15.40
CA GLY A 49 17.63 50.78 14.86
C GLY A 49 17.28 51.87 15.85
N LYS A 50 18.12 52.03 16.89
CA LYS A 50 18.52 53.32 17.48
C LYS A 50 19.48 53.11 18.65
N TYR A 51 20.46 54.01 18.73
CA TYR A 51 21.58 54.13 19.66
C TYR A 51 22.90 53.46 19.24
N LEU A 52 23.69 54.20 18.45
CA LEU A 52 24.99 54.70 18.92
C LEU A 52 25.47 55.81 17.98
N THR A 53 25.61 56.97 18.59
CA THR A 53 26.18 58.20 18.09
C THR A 53 27.69 58.11 17.87
N ASN A 54 28.13 58.76 16.80
CA ASN A 54 29.39 59.49 16.60
C ASN A 54 30.77 58.80 16.75
N ARG A 55 31.54 59.02 15.66
CA ARG A 55 33.01 59.10 15.54
C ARG A 55 33.78 57.77 15.61
N ILE A 56 34.26 57.30 14.44
CA ILE A 56 35.70 57.13 14.08
C ILE A 56 35.86 56.29 12.78
N TRP A 57 36.42 56.97 11.76
CA TRP A 57 37.35 56.49 10.71
C TRP A 57 36.85 55.93 9.37
N ARG A 58 37.00 56.80 8.36
CA ARG A 58 36.57 56.77 6.96
C ARG A 58 37.44 55.93 6.00
N LYS A 59 38.11 54.85 6.44
CA LYS A 59 38.85 53.97 5.51
C LYS A 59 38.73 52.46 5.75
N GLY A 60 37.81 52.01 6.64
CA GLY A 60 37.54 50.58 6.87
C GLY A 60 36.19 50.07 6.36
N ALA A 61 35.29 50.96 5.94
CA ALA A 61 33.89 50.60 5.69
C ALA A 61 33.68 49.73 4.43
N VAL A 62 34.48 49.93 3.37
CA VAL A 62 34.31 49.19 2.11
C VAL A 62 34.69 47.71 2.27
N ILE A 63 35.74 47.42 3.04
CA ILE A 63 36.19 46.03 3.27
C ILE A 63 35.21 45.29 4.19
N ILE A 64 34.67 45.96 5.21
CA ILE A 64 33.69 45.35 6.12
C ILE A 64 32.35 45.13 5.39
N CYS A 65 31.91 46.04 4.53
CA CYS A 65 30.72 45.83 3.69
C CYS A 65 30.92 44.69 2.67
N ALA A 66 32.11 44.56 2.08
CA ALA A 66 32.40 43.45 1.17
C ALA A 66 32.45 42.10 1.90
N ILE A 67 33.09 42.02 3.07
CA ILE A 67 33.16 40.80 3.88
C ILE A 67 31.78 40.43 4.45
N THR A 68 30.96 41.41 4.85
CA THR A 68 29.58 41.15 5.30
C THR A 68 28.67 40.75 4.14
N LEU A 69 28.81 41.32 2.94
CA LEU A 69 28.11 40.84 1.75
C LEU A 69 28.53 39.42 1.35
N ILE A 70 29.83 39.11 1.40
CA ILE A 70 30.32 37.75 1.14
C ILE A 70 29.79 36.78 2.20
N LEU A 71 29.80 37.14 3.49
CA LEU A 71 29.24 36.31 4.56
C LEU A 71 27.72 36.18 4.49
N ILE A 72 26.99 37.18 4.01
CA ILE A 72 25.53 37.11 3.78
C ILE A 72 25.25 36.21 2.56
N VAL A 73 26.03 36.31 1.49
CA VAL A 73 25.87 35.47 0.29
C VAL A 73 26.28 34.02 0.59
N THR A 74 27.36 33.77 1.33
CA THR A 74 27.76 32.41 1.71
C THR A 74 26.86 31.79 2.77
N ASN A 75 26.37 32.57 3.76
CA ASN A 75 25.35 32.08 4.71
C ASN A 75 23.95 31.94 4.10
N GLN A 76 23.65 32.59 2.96
CA GLN A 76 22.44 32.30 2.17
C GLN A 76 22.59 31.05 1.31
N ILE A 77 23.81 30.61 1.01
CA ILE A 77 24.08 29.38 0.27
C ILE A 77 23.93 28.13 1.17
N ASP A 78 24.20 28.23 2.48
CA ASP A 78 24.08 27.07 3.39
C ASP A 78 22.78 27.00 4.22
N ASN A 79 21.97 28.07 4.29
CA ASN A 79 20.70 28.03 5.03
C ASN A 79 19.49 27.50 4.24
N ASN A 80 19.69 27.04 3.00
CA ASN A 80 18.64 26.35 2.23
C ASN A 80 18.58 24.83 2.47
N ARG A 81 19.38 24.27 3.38
CA ARG A 81 19.41 22.81 3.64
C ARG A 81 18.33 22.27 4.60
N PHE A 82 17.37 23.09 5.03
CA PHE A 82 16.26 22.64 5.90
C PHE A 82 14.85 22.96 5.39
N MET A 83 14.70 23.22 4.09
CA MET A 83 13.43 22.91 3.41
C MET A 83 13.65 21.69 2.54
N ASN A 84 13.74 20.51 3.16
CA ASN A 84 13.50 19.26 2.46
C ASN A 84 12.05 19.31 1.97
N LYS A 85 11.84 19.82 0.74
CA LYS A 85 10.72 19.36 -0.08
C LYS A 85 10.75 17.85 0.04
N ALA A 86 9.66 17.24 0.49
CA ALA A 86 9.55 15.79 0.44
C ALA A 86 9.99 15.36 -0.97
N ASN A 87 11.00 14.51 -1.06
CA ASN A 87 11.60 14.12 -2.34
C ASN A 87 10.59 13.26 -3.09
N LEU A 88 9.76 13.92 -3.90
CA LEU A 88 8.83 13.30 -4.83
C LEU A 88 9.65 12.51 -5.86
N LEU A 89 9.43 11.20 -5.91
CA LEU A 89 10.14 10.29 -6.81
C LEU A 89 9.33 10.01 -8.07
N LEU A 90 8.02 9.81 -7.92
CA LEU A 90 7.10 9.51 -9.00
C LEU A 90 5.77 10.20 -8.72
N GLN A 91 5.19 10.78 -9.76
CA GLN A 91 3.82 11.29 -9.79
C GLN A 91 3.15 10.77 -11.04
N GLN A 92 1.96 10.19 -10.90
CA GLN A 92 1.21 9.60 -12.00
C GLN A 92 -0.27 9.91 -11.84
N ALA A 93 -0.92 10.36 -12.91
CA ALA A 93 -2.37 10.42 -12.98
C ALA A 93 -2.94 9.00 -13.13
N VAL A 94 -3.99 8.69 -12.37
CA VAL A 94 -4.60 7.36 -12.36
C VAL A 94 -6.09 7.52 -12.59
N GLU A 95 -6.66 6.67 -13.42
CA GLU A 95 -8.10 6.68 -13.71
C GLU A 95 -8.79 5.67 -12.78
N LEU A 96 -9.50 6.16 -11.75
CA LEU A 96 -10.18 5.30 -10.76
C LEU A 96 -11.71 5.30 -10.90
N ASP A 97 -12.26 6.24 -11.67
CA ASP A 97 -13.67 6.34 -12.04
C ASP A 97 -13.78 6.89 -13.49
N ASP A 98 -14.93 7.47 -13.83
CA ASP A 98 -15.21 8.06 -15.14
C ASP A 98 -14.63 9.48 -15.30
N ASP A 99 -14.22 10.13 -14.20
CA ASP A 99 -13.64 11.47 -14.21
C ASP A 99 -12.11 11.37 -14.39
N GLN A 100 -11.69 11.39 -15.65
CA GLN A 100 -10.27 11.42 -16.01
C GLN A 100 -9.54 12.60 -15.35
N ASP A 101 -8.31 12.37 -14.88
CA ASP A 101 -7.43 13.31 -14.18
C ASP A 101 -7.85 13.76 -12.77
N SER A 102 -8.91 13.18 -12.21
CA SER A 102 -9.33 13.48 -10.84
C SER A 102 -8.42 12.83 -9.78
N TYR A 103 -7.63 11.81 -10.13
CA TYR A 103 -6.74 11.13 -9.19
C TYR A 103 -5.26 11.19 -9.56
N LEU A 104 -4.43 11.34 -8.53
CA LEU A 104 -2.98 11.34 -8.64
C LEU A 104 -2.37 10.39 -7.61
N VAL A 105 -1.41 9.57 -8.01
CA VAL A 105 -0.55 8.82 -7.09
C VAL A 105 0.82 9.46 -7.07
N ASN A 106 1.29 9.78 -5.87
CA ASN A 106 2.62 10.30 -5.61
C ASN A 106 3.41 9.33 -4.73
N TYR A 107 4.69 9.17 -5.01
CA TYR A 107 5.64 8.45 -4.16
C TYR A 107 6.65 9.42 -3.59
N PHE A 108 6.76 9.45 -2.26
CA PHE A 108 7.73 10.28 -1.55
C PHE A 108 8.74 9.40 -0.85
N ARG A 109 10.02 9.78 -0.92
CA ARG A 109 11.02 9.17 -0.03
C ARG A 109 10.78 9.63 1.41
N VAL A 110 10.75 8.67 2.33
CA VAL A 110 10.66 8.90 3.77
C VAL A 110 11.81 8.17 4.46
N ASP A 111 12.70 8.94 5.07
CA ASP A 111 13.77 8.37 5.88
C ASP A 111 13.20 8.00 7.26
N ASN A 112 13.49 6.79 7.72
CA ASN A 112 13.14 6.35 9.08
C ASN A 112 14.36 6.50 10.01
N PRO A 113 14.20 6.40 11.34
CA PRO A 113 15.33 6.52 12.28
C PRO A 113 16.47 5.50 12.06
N ASN A 114 16.19 4.42 11.33
CA ASN A 114 17.17 3.40 10.98
C ASN A 114 17.95 3.74 9.69
N ASN A 115 17.71 4.91 9.09
CA ASN A 115 18.27 5.35 7.81
C ASN A 115 18.04 4.38 6.65
N ASN A 116 16.98 3.57 6.71
CA ASN A 116 16.59 2.73 5.60
C ASN A 116 15.81 3.56 4.58
N ASN A 117 15.93 3.20 3.30
CA ASN A 117 15.09 3.81 2.26
C ASN A 117 13.65 3.34 2.45
N ASN A 118 12.69 4.25 2.55
CA ASN A 118 11.27 3.89 2.52
C ASN A 118 10.55 4.82 1.56
N LEU A 119 9.45 4.33 1.00
CA LEU A 119 8.55 5.13 0.19
C LEU A 119 7.21 5.28 0.89
N LEU A 120 6.63 6.47 0.78
CA LEU A 120 5.25 6.75 1.11
C LEU A 120 4.49 6.97 -0.20
N ALA A 121 3.61 6.03 -0.54
CA ALA A 121 2.65 6.21 -1.62
C ALA A 121 1.44 7.00 -1.10
N ILE A 122 1.01 8.02 -1.83
CA ILE A 122 -0.16 8.85 -1.49
C ILE A 122 -1.06 8.95 -2.72
N LEU A 123 -2.31 8.55 -2.58
CA LEU A 123 -3.36 8.75 -3.56
C LEU A 123 -4.17 10.01 -3.20
N TRP A 124 -4.26 10.91 -4.16
CA TRP A 124 -4.97 12.18 -4.07
C TRP A 124 -6.21 12.15 -4.94
N GLN A 125 -7.27 12.83 -4.50
CA GLN A 125 -8.46 13.11 -5.29
C GLN A 125 -8.66 14.62 -5.42
N LYS A 126 -8.97 15.07 -6.63
CA LYS A 126 -9.38 16.45 -6.91
C LYS A 126 -10.85 16.61 -6.56
N ASN A 127 -11.15 17.46 -5.59
CA ASN A 127 -12.54 17.78 -5.23
C ASN A 127 -13.20 18.72 -6.25
N SER A 128 -14.51 18.95 -6.11
CA SER A 128 -15.30 19.82 -6.98
C SER A 128 -14.83 21.29 -7.04
N LYS A 129 -14.02 21.73 -6.08
CA LYS A 129 -13.40 23.07 -6.05
C LYS A 129 -12.03 23.09 -6.75
N GLY A 130 -11.59 21.96 -7.29
CA GLY A 130 -10.31 21.80 -7.96
C GLY A 130 -9.11 21.58 -7.04
N ASN A 131 -9.32 21.40 -5.72
CA ASN A 131 -8.24 21.16 -4.77
C ASN A 131 -8.00 19.66 -4.59
N TYR A 132 -6.74 19.26 -4.39
CA TYR A 132 -6.37 17.88 -4.11
C TYR A 132 -6.44 17.58 -2.61
N GLU A 133 -7.06 16.46 -2.26
CA GLU A 133 -7.16 15.92 -0.92
C GLU A 133 -6.60 14.49 -0.88
N ILE A 134 -5.96 14.10 0.23
CA ILE A 134 -5.44 12.75 0.41
C ILE A 134 -6.62 11.82 0.71
N ILE A 135 -6.77 10.76 -0.08
CA ILE A 135 -7.82 9.74 0.10
C ILE A 135 -7.26 8.37 0.48
N TYR A 136 -5.96 8.12 0.24
CA TYR A 136 -5.26 6.93 0.70
C TYR A 136 -3.76 7.18 0.82
N SER A 137 -3.11 6.49 1.75
CA SER A 137 -1.64 6.49 1.87
C SER A 137 -1.14 5.15 2.35
N SER A 138 0.02 4.71 1.84
CA SER A 138 0.64 3.45 2.24
C SER A 138 2.15 3.59 2.37
N MET A 139 2.70 3.05 3.47
CA MET A 139 4.14 3.01 3.72
C MET A 139 4.74 1.72 3.14
N MET A 140 5.82 1.87 2.38
CA MET A 140 6.54 0.80 1.71
C MET A 140 7.99 0.80 2.20
N GLU A 141 8.23 0.02 3.25
CA GLU A 141 9.48 0.00 3.98
C GLU A 141 10.63 -0.62 3.20
N ASN A 142 11.86 -0.18 3.42
CA ASN A 142 13.06 -0.78 2.82
C ASN A 142 13.03 -0.83 1.27
N THR A 143 12.23 0.02 0.62
CA THR A 143 12.18 0.17 -0.84
C THR A 143 12.55 1.57 -1.26
N ASP A 144 13.04 1.69 -2.49
CA ASP A 144 13.51 2.95 -3.06
C ASP A 144 13.15 3.14 -4.54
N ILE A 145 12.51 2.16 -5.17
CA ILE A 145 12.03 2.23 -6.54
C ILE A 145 10.49 2.17 -6.52
N PRO A 146 9.78 3.28 -6.78
CA PRO A 146 8.36 3.20 -7.07
C PRO A 146 8.15 2.54 -8.43
N ASN A 147 7.19 1.62 -8.53
CA ASN A 147 6.79 1.07 -9.82
C ASN A 147 5.63 1.91 -10.39
N PRO A 148 5.46 1.98 -11.73
CA PRO A 148 4.27 2.55 -12.34
C PRO A 148 2.99 1.94 -11.77
N VAL A 149 1.96 2.77 -11.60
CA VAL A 149 0.65 2.32 -11.15
C VAL A 149 -0.09 1.72 -12.34
N ASP A 150 -0.49 0.46 -12.22
CA ASP A 150 -1.36 -0.20 -13.19
C ASP A 150 -2.82 -0.16 -12.74
N VAL A 151 -3.76 -0.25 -13.68
CA VAL A 151 -5.20 -0.24 -13.40
C VAL A 151 -5.88 -1.49 -13.94
N ILE A 152 -6.70 -2.14 -13.11
CA ILE A 152 -7.64 -3.19 -13.50
C ILE A 152 -9.02 -2.54 -13.66
N ASN A 153 -9.52 -2.55 -14.89
CA ASN A 153 -10.89 -2.13 -15.18
C ASN A 153 -11.87 -3.23 -14.75
N ALA A 154 -12.83 -2.85 -13.91
CA ALA A 154 -13.92 -3.71 -13.49
C ALA A 154 -15.26 -3.07 -13.88
N THR A 155 -16.40 -3.71 -13.56
CA THR A 155 -17.70 -3.21 -14.03
C THR A 155 -18.23 -2.06 -13.17
N GLU A 156 -17.99 -2.12 -11.85
CA GLU A 156 -18.50 -1.18 -10.85
C GLU A 156 -17.35 -0.38 -10.21
N GLY A 157 -16.29 -0.12 -11.00
CA GLY A 157 -15.13 0.67 -10.60
C GLY A 157 -13.82 0.17 -11.20
N LYS A 158 -12.73 0.78 -10.74
CA LYS A 158 -11.36 0.44 -11.17
C LYS A 158 -10.49 0.17 -9.96
N TYR A 159 -9.60 -0.81 -10.07
CA TYR A 159 -8.59 -1.10 -9.05
C TYR A 159 -7.24 -0.56 -9.50
N ALA A 160 -6.54 0.18 -8.64
CA ALA A 160 -5.15 0.55 -8.86
C ALA A 160 -4.19 -0.41 -8.14
N LEU A 161 -3.17 -0.84 -8.86
CA LEU A 161 -2.02 -1.56 -8.34
C LEU A 161 -0.92 -0.55 -7.99
N VAL A 162 -0.77 -0.27 -6.71
CA VAL A 162 0.30 0.58 -6.19
C VAL A 162 1.41 -0.32 -5.67
N SER A 163 2.61 -0.24 -6.25
CA SER A 163 3.73 -1.11 -5.85
C SER A 163 5.07 -0.39 -5.79
N SER A 164 6.03 -1.00 -5.09
CA SER A 164 7.44 -0.60 -5.07
C SER A 164 8.36 -1.81 -4.96
N SER A 165 9.60 -1.59 -5.36
CA SER A 165 10.68 -2.57 -5.34
C SER A 165 11.90 -1.98 -4.61
N ASN A 166 12.74 -2.83 -4.05
CA ASN A 166 14.07 -2.39 -3.64
C ASN A 166 15.05 -2.44 -4.84
N LYS A 167 16.09 -1.60 -4.83
CA LYS A 167 17.12 -1.56 -5.89
C LYS A 167 17.78 -2.89 -6.22
N GLN A 168 17.85 -3.81 -5.27
CA GLN A 168 18.41 -5.14 -5.48
C GLN A 168 17.40 -6.14 -6.05
N GLU A 169 16.13 -5.73 -6.23
CA GLU A 169 15.02 -6.57 -6.69
C GLU A 169 14.81 -7.85 -5.85
N ASN A 170 15.22 -7.79 -4.58
CA ASN A 170 15.09 -8.90 -3.64
C ASN A 170 13.66 -9.07 -3.14
N PHE A 171 12.86 -7.99 -3.14
CA PHE A 171 11.46 -8.06 -2.78
C PHE A 171 10.65 -6.88 -3.33
N ILE A 172 9.33 -7.06 -3.35
CA ILE A 172 8.36 -6.01 -3.67
C ILE A 172 7.36 -5.82 -2.52
N HIS A 173 6.80 -4.61 -2.44
CA HIS A 173 5.53 -4.35 -1.75
C HIS A 173 4.49 -4.00 -2.79
N TYR A 174 3.25 -4.45 -2.58
CA TYR A 174 2.16 -4.01 -3.44
C TYR A 174 0.82 -3.96 -2.73
N ARG A 175 -0.04 -3.12 -3.28
CA ARG A 175 -1.40 -2.85 -2.81
C ARG A 175 -2.33 -2.86 -4.01
N LEU A 176 -3.42 -3.61 -3.91
CA LEU A 176 -4.55 -3.47 -4.83
C LEU A 176 -5.62 -2.63 -4.12
N VAL A 177 -5.83 -1.40 -4.58
CA VAL A 177 -6.79 -0.47 -3.98
C VAL A 177 -7.92 -0.17 -4.94
N LYS A 178 -9.14 -0.04 -4.43
CA LYS A 178 -10.30 0.41 -5.21
C LYS A 178 -10.86 1.67 -4.58
N TYR A 179 -11.21 2.63 -5.43
CA TYR A 179 -12.06 3.74 -5.03
C TYR A 179 -13.51 3.37 -5.31
N SER A 180 -14.35 3.35 -4.28
CA SER A 180 -15.78 3.13 -4.43
C SER A 180 -16.56 3.75 -3.27
N ASN A 181 -17.80 4.16 -3.53
CA ASN A 181 -18.67 4.76 -2.51
C ASN A 181 -18.00 5.94 -1.76
N ASN A 182 -17.27 6.79 -2.50
CA ASN A 182 -16.55 7.93 -1.95
C ASN A 182 -15.46 7.57 -0.91
N SER A 183 -14.90 6.36 -1.00
CA SER A 183 -13.86 5.87 -0.10
C SER A 183 -12.85 5.02 -0.86
N VAL A 184 -11.61 4.98 -0.37
CA VAL A 184 -10.59 4.04 -0.86
C VAL A 184 -10.47 2.89 0.12
N LYS A 185 -10.46 1.67 -0.41
CA LYS A 185 -10.20 0.47 0.36
C LYS A 185 -9.08 -0.34 -0.30
N ALA A 186 -8.17 -0.85 0.51
CA ALA A 186 -7.18 -1.83 0.07
C ALA A 186 -7.81 -3.22 0.12
N TYR A 187 -7.85 -3.88 -1.03
CA TYR A 187 -8.40 -5.22 -1.22
C TYR A 187 -7.34 -6.30 -1.21
N LEU A 188 -6.07 -5.94 -1.33
CA LEU A 188 -4.93 -6.83 -1.19
C LEU A 188 -3.73 -6.01 -0.74
N GLU A 189 -3.05 -6.47 0.32
CA GLU A 189 -1.85 -5.85 0.84
C GLU A 189 -0.78 -6.89 1.13
N GLU A 190 0.33 -6.82 0.40
CA GLU A 190 1.44 -7.76 0.56
C GLU A 190 2.75 -6.99 0.72
N ASN A 191 3.52 -7.38 1.72
CA ASN A 191 4.78 -6.75 2.06
C ASN A 191 5.92 -7.76 1.97
N TYR A 192 7.10 -7.28 1.56
CA TYR A 192 8.33 -8.07 1.52
C TYR A 192 8.18 -9.36 0.70
N VAL A 193 7.50 -9.29 -0.44
CA VAL A 193 7.31 -10.46 -1.30
C VAL A 193 8.64 -10.82 -1.96
N PRO A 194 9.28 -11.94 -1.56
CA PRO A 194 10.66 -12.26 -1.93
C PRO A 194 10.78 -12.61 -3.41
N GLU A 195 11.74 -11.98 -4.07
CA GLU A 195 11.97 -12.02 -5.53
C GLU A 195 10.65 -11.82 -6.32
N GLY A 196 9.73 -11.05 -5.72
CA GLY A 196 8.37 -10.93 -6.21
C GLY A 196 8.33 -10.18 -7.53
N LYS A 197 7.51 -10.69 -8.46
CA LYS A 197 7.15 -9.98 -9.69
C LYS A 197 5.65 -9.89 -9.75
N ILE A 198 5.17 -8.71 -10.13
CA ILE A 198 3.74 -8.48 -10.25
C ILE A 198 3.41 -7.78 -11.55
N LYS A 199 2.27 -8.14 -12.14
CA LYS A 199 1.76 -7.50 -13.35
C LYS A 199 0.25 -7.57 -13.43
N VAL A 200 -0.35 -6.58 -14.06
CA VAL A 200 -1.75 -6.63 -14.48
C VAL A 200 -1.82 -7.19 -15.90
N CYS A 201 -2.71 -8.15 -16.15
CA CYS A 201 -2.94 -8.72 -17.47
C CYS A 201 -4.40 -9.15 -17.61
N ASN A 202 -5.10 -8.73 -18.67
CA ASN A 202 -6.47 -9.15 -18.97
C ASN A 202 -7.42 -9.12 -17.75
N GLY A 203 -7.44 -8.00 -17.03
CA GLY A 203 -8.31 -7.82 -15.87
C GLY A 203 -7.88 -8.56 -14.60
N MET A 204 -6.73 -9.24 -14.59
CA MET A 204 -6.23 -10.01 -13.43
C MET A 204 -4.88 -9.48 -12.95
N LEU A 205 -4.59 -9.68 -11.67
CA LEU A 205 -3.27 -9.46 -11.09
C LEU A 205 -2.52 -10.79 -11.07
N ILE A 206 -1.31 -10.84 -11.63
CA ILE A 206 -0.48 -12.05 -11.62
C ILE A 206 0.75 -11.75 -10.78
N GLU A 207 0.95 -12.56 -9.76
CA GLU A 207 2.13 -12.54 -8.90
C GLU A 207 2.96 -13.81 -9.11
N GLU A 208 4.27 -13.62 -9.21
CA GLU A 208 5.29 -14.65 -9.07
C GLU A 208 6.11 -14.34 -7.82
N ARG A 209 6.37 -15.32 -6.97
CA ARG A 209 7.26 -15.17 -5.80
C ARG A 209 8.11 -16.42 -5.56
N THR A 210 9.24 -16.24 -4.89
CA THR A 210 10.13 -17.34 -4.50
C THR A 210 9.88 -17.73 -3.04
N ILE A 211 9.46 -18.97 -2.78
CA ILE A 211 9.26 -19.47 -1.42
C ILE A 211 10.26 -20.58 -1.07
N PRO A 212 10.67 -20.72 0.21
CA PRO A 212 11.41 -21.89 0.64
C PRO A 212 10.60 -23.17 0.37
N LYS A 213 11.23 -24.24 -0.13
CA LYS A 213 10.55 -25.51 -0.46
C LYS A 213 9.80 -26.13 0.73
N ASN A 214 10.20 -25.80 1.95
CA ASN A 214 9.61 -26.31 3.18
C ASN A 214 8.58 -25.37 3.82
N TYR A 215 8.16 -24.31 3.11
CA TYR A 215 7.23 -23.32 3.66
C TYR A 215 5.87 -23.94 4.06
N TYR A 216 5.43 -24.99 3.37
CA TYR A 216 4.19 -25.73 3.66
C TYR A 216 4.42 -27.13 4.26
N SER A 217 5.68 -27.58 4.39
CA SER A 217 5.97 -28.90 4.97
C SER A 217 6.15 -28.78 6.48
N ASN A 218 5.38 -29.55 7.25
CA ASN A 218 5.57 -29.68 8.69
C ASN A 218 7.05 -29.88 9.03
N TYR A 219 7.53 -28.99 9.91
CA TYR A 219 8.81 -28.97 10.59
C TYR A 219 9.36 -30.38 10.78
N ASN A 220 10.37 -30.80 10.00
CA ASN A 220 11.32 -31.86 10.39
C ASN A 220 12.48 -32.14 9.41
N ASN A 221 12.63 -31.44 8.29
CA ASN A 221 13.84 -31.62 7.46
C ASN A 221 14.43 -30.28 7.02
N ARG A 222 15.48 -29.85 7.73
CA ARG A 222 16.30 -28.69 7.34
C ARG A 222 17.25 -29.09 6.20
N SER A 223 16.78 -29.01 4.97
CA SER A 223 17.65 -28.80 3.80
C SER A 223 17.35 -27.40 3.27
N MET A 224 18.31 -26.48 3.38
CA MET A 224 18.12 -25.05 3.16
C MET A 224 18.40 -24.60 1.71
N ASP A 225 18.42 -25.52 0.74
CA ASP A 225 18.97 -25.25 -0.60
C ASP A 225 17.99 -25.38 -1.76
N LYS A 226 16.67 -25.45 -1.51
CA LYS A 226 15.68 -25.48 -2.60
C LYS A 226 14.60 -24.43 -2.36
N PHE A 227 14.52 -23.48 -3.29
CA PHE A 227 13.42 -22.53 -3.39
C PHE A 227 12.49 -22.99 -4.51
N ASN A 228 11.19 -22.80 -4.31
CA ASN A 228 10.17 -23.04 -5.32
C ASN A 228 9.61 -21.69 -5.78
N ARG A 229 9.39 -21.53 -7.09
CA ARG A 229 8.60 -20.43 -7.62
C ARG A 229 7.11 -20.76 -7.49
N VAL A 230 6.35 -19.83 -6.96
CA VAL A 230 4.89 -19.93 -6.82
C VAL A 230 4.23 -18.82 -7.59
N TYR A 231 3.10 -19.14 -8.20
CA TYR A 231 2.31 -18.24 -9.03
C TYR A 231 0.93 -18.06 -8.40
N ARG A 232 0.53 -16.81 -8.18
CA ARG A 232 -0.80 -16.44 -7.70
C ARG A 232 -1.49 -15.55 -8.72
N TYR A 233 -2.76 -15.83 -8.98
CA TYR A 233 -3.59 -15.14 -9.97
C TYR A 233 -4.79 -14.57 -9.24
N PHE A 234 -4.91 -13.25 -9.16
CA PHE A 234 -6.01 -12.62 -8.46
C PHE A 234 -7.03 -12.04 -9.43
N ILE A 235 -8.29 -12.39 -9.22
CA ILE A 235 -9.42 -11.88 -9.99
C ILE A 235 -10.39 -11.19 -9.02
N PRO A 236 -10.58 -9.87 -9.13
CA PRO A 236 -11.64 -9.20 -8.40
C PRO A 236 -13.03 -9.69 -8.80
N VAL A 237 -13.88 -9.88 -7.79
CA VAL A 237 -15.30 -10.24 -7.91
C VAL A 237 -16.11 -9.09 -7.34
N GLU A 238 -16.91 -8.45 -8.18
CA GLU A 238 -17.69 -7.27 -7.79
C GLU A 238 -19.17 -7.59 -7.73
N LEU A 239 -19.87 -7.12 -6.69
CA LEU A 239 -21.33 -7.12 -6.66
C LEU A 239 -21.85 -5.89 -7.43
N ARG A 240 -22.70 -6.14 -8.42
CA ARG A 240 -23.42 -5.11 -9.17
C ARG A 240 -24.63 -4.61 -8.41
N SER A 241 -25.08 -3.41 -8.77
CA SER A 241 -26.28 -2.78 -8.20
C SER A 241 -27.56 -3.62 -8.37
N ASP A 242 -27.65 -4.42 -9.43
CA ASP A 242 -28.78 -5.34 -9.68
C ASP A 242 -28.72 -6.62 -8.83
N GLY A 243 -27.69 -6.75 -7.97
CA GLY A 243 -27.44 -7.94 -7.17
C GLY A 243 -26.83 -9.09 -7.96
N SER A 244 -26.47 -8.93 -9.25
CA SER A 244 -25.54 -9.87 -9.91
C SER A 244 -24.12 -9.60 -9.42
N PHE A 245 -23.19 -10.47 -9.77
CA PHE A 245 -21.77 -10.17 -9.61
C PHE A 245 -21.06 -10.21 -10.96
N ALA A 246 -19.86 -9.67 -11.01
CA ALA A 246 -19.03 -9.53 -12.19
C ALA A 246 -17.63 -10.05 -11.90
N LEU A 247 -17.03 -10.72 -12.88
CA LEU A 247 -15.59 -10.96 -12.91
C LEU A 247 -14.95 -9.94 -13.83
N THR A 248 -13.74 -9.50 -13.49
CA THR A 248 -12.91 -8.66 -14.35
C THR A 248 -12.40 -9.39 -15.60
N THR A 249 -12.49 -10.72 -15.61
CA THR A 249 -12.17 -11.57 -16.76
C THR A 249 -13.03 -12.83 -16.78
N SER A 250 -13.30 -13.35 -17.98
CA SER A 250 -14.00 -14.62 -18.21
C SER A 250 -13.07 -15.77 -18.57
N LYS A 251 -11.76 -15.50 -18.75
CA LYS A 251 -10.76 -16.51 -19.12
C LYS A 251 -9.46 -16.31 -18.36
N VAL A 252 -8.90 -17.41 -17.87
CA VAL A 252 -7.59 -17.41 -17.22
C VAL A 252 -6.77 -18.62 -17.62
N LYS A 253 -5.46 -18.41 -17.76
CA LYS A 253 -4.48 -19.46 -18.00
C LYS A 253 -3.58 -19.59 -16.77
N LEU A 254 -3.73 -20.68 -16.03
CA LEU A 254 -3.02 -20.97 -14.79
C LEU A 254 -1.83 -21.91 -15.06
N LYS A 255 -0.73 -21.71 -14.33
CA LYS A 255 0.35 -22.69 -14.23
C LYS A 255 -0.07 -23.80 -13.26
N LYS A 256 0.22 -25.06 -13.59
CA LYS A 256 0.07 -26.20 -12.66
C LYS A 256 0.80 -25.91 -11.34
N GLY A 257 0.12 -26.14 -10.21
CA GLY A 257 0.57 -25.78 -8.86
C GLY A 257 0.38 -24.30 -8.48
N GLY A 258 -0.13 -23.46 -9.39
CA GLY A 258 -0.49 -22.07 -9.10
C GLY A 258 -1.80 -21.94 -8.34
N THR A 259 -2.02 -20.80 -7.70
CA THR A 259 -3.25 -20.49 -6.97
C THR A 259 -4.04 -19.39 -7.67
N LEU A 260 -5.30 -19.69 -8.01
CA LEU A 260 -6.29 -18.69 -8.37
C LEU A 260 -6.96 -18.17 -7.09
N THR A 261 -6.94 -16.87 -6.88
CA THR A 261 -7.58 -16.18 -5.76
C THR A 261 -8.67 -15.24 -6.28
N LEU A 262 -9.91 -15.49 -5.90
CA LEU A 262 -11.00 -14.56 -6.12
C LEU A 262 -11.03 -13.55 -4.98
N ILE A 263 -10.89 -12.26 -5.28
CA ILE A 263 -10.94 -11.17 -4.30
C ILE A 263 -12.39 -10.69 -4.19
N LEU A 264 -13.01 -10.86 -3.03
CA LEU A 264 -14.42 -10.53 -2.82
C LEU A 264 -14.59 -9.12 -2.24
N ASP A 265 -15.62 -8.42 -2.69
CA ASP A 265 -16.10 -7.23 -2.01
C ASP A 265 -16.81 -7.56 -0.70
N ASP A 266 -16.79 -6.65 0.28
CA ASP A 266 -17.40 -6.87 1.60
C ASP A 266 -18.94 -7.02 1.53
N LYS A 267 -19.54 -6.48 0.48
CA LYS A 267 -20.96 -6.62 0.15
C LYS A 267 -21.28 -7.93 -0.58
N THR A 268 -20.27 -8.70 -0.99
CA THR A 268 -20.50 -9.91 -1.80
C THR A 268 -21.24 -10.95 -0.94
N VAL A 269 -22.44 -11.32 -1.41
CA VAL A 269 -23.27 -12.37 -0.82
C VAL A 269 -22.48 -13.69 -0.84
N PRO A 270 -22.69 -14.62 0.11
CA PRO A 270 -22.07 -15.94 0.06
C PRO A 270 -22.21 -16.59 -1.33
N LEU A 271 -21.06 -16.95 -1.89
CA LEU A 271 -20.96 -17.56 -3.21
C LEU A 271 -20.85 -19.08 -3.10
N GLU A 272 -21.45 -19.77 -4.05
CA GLU A 272 -21.33 -21.19 -4.30
C GLU A 272 -20.53 -21.43 -5.59
N PHE A 273 -19.83 -22.56 -5.64
CA PHE A 273 -18.88 -22.86 -6.68
C PHE A 273 -19.09 -24.28 -7.21
N GLU A 274 -19.19 -24.41 -8.53
CA GLU A 274 -19.17 -25.69 -9.23
C GLU A 274 -17.94 -25.69 -10.15
N TYR A 275 -17.12 -26.74 -10.04
CA TYR A 275 -15.87 -26.87 -10.77
C TYR A 275 -15.44 -28.33 -10.84
N ASN A 276 -14.55 -28.65 -11.77
CA ASN A 276 -13.94 -29.97 -11.86
C ASN A 276 -12.86 -30.15 -10.77
N ASN A 277 -13.13 -31.02 -9.79
CA ASN A 277 -12.22 -31.32 -8.66
C ASN A 277 -10.94 -32.06 -9.07
N ASP A 278 -10.91 -32.68 -10.25
CA ASP A 278 -9.71 -33.34 -10.78
C ASP A 278 -8.67 -32.32 -11.24
N VAL A 279 -9.14 -31.14 -11.68
CA VAL A 279 -8.32 -30.08 -12.32
C VAL A 279 -8.08 -28.91 -11.36
N LEU A 280 -9.07 -28.56 -10.55
CA LEU A 280 -9.01 -27.47 -9.56
C LEU A 280 -9.39 -27.98 -8.18
N ASN A 281 -8.70 -27.49 -7.15
CA ASN A 281 -9.03 -27.81 -5.77
C ASN A 281 -9.24 -26.54 -4.98
N ARG A 282 -10.40 -26.37 -4.34
CA ARG A 282 -10.60 -25.26 -3.40
C ARG A 282 -9.77 -25.50 -2.14
N THR A 283 -8.99 -24.51 -1.73
CA THR A 283 -8.04 -24.64 -0.60
C THR A 283 -8.42 -23.82 0.63
N ASP A 284 -9.56 -23.13 0.61
CA ASP A 284 -10.02 -22.38 1.78
C ASP A 284 -10.40 -23.32 2.93
N ASN A 285 -9.88 -23.05 4.12
CA ASN A 285 -10.35 -23.71 5.34
C ASN A 285 -11.83 -23.32 5.57
N LYS A 286 -12.70 -24.30 5.86
CA LYS A 286 -14.04 -24.06 6.39
C LYS A 286 -13.89 -23.24 7.67
N LEU A 287 -14.28 -21.96 7.65
CA LEU A 287 -14.38 -21.16 8.86
C LEU A 287 -15.68 -21.48 9.59
N GLU A 288 -15.59 -21.45 10.92
CA GLU A 288 -16.70 -21.58 11.85
C GLU A 288 -17.69 -20.41 11.66
N PRO A 289 -18.99 -20.58 11.97
CA PRO A 289 -20.08 -19.68 11.56
C PRO A 289 -20.02 -18.22 12.10
N ASN A 290 -19.00 -17.84 12.87
CA ASN A 290 -18.85 -16.51 13.47
C ASN A 290 -17.65 -15.71 12.93
N GLU A 291 -16.93 -16.20 11.92
CA GLU A 291 -15.80 -15.48 11.34
C GLU A 291 -16.22 -14.67 10.11
N THR A 292 -15.67 -13.47 10.03
CA THR A 292 -15.82 -12.46 8.97
C THR A 292 -15.82 -13.11 7.58
N ILE A 293 -16.73 -12.65 6.69
CA ILE A 293 -16.79 -13.06 5.28
C ILE A 293 -15.36 -13.09 4.72
N GLN A 294 -14.90 -14.26 4.25
CA GLN A 294 -13.57 -14.40 3.66
C GLN A 294 -13.45 -13.38 2.52
N ALA A 295 -12.51 -12.44 2.63
CA ALA A 295 -12.22 -11.49 1.55
C ALA A 295 -11.61 -12.17 0.31
N TYR A 296 -11.27 -13.45 0.42
CA TYR A 296 -10.62 -14.22 -0.64
C TYR A 296 -11.13 -15.65 -0.69
N ILE A 297 -11.21 -16.21 -1.90
CA ILE A 297 -11.49 -17.63 -2.15
C ILE A 297 -10.40 -18.19 -3.04
N ASN A 298 -9.78 -19.29 -2.65
CA ASN A 298 -8.59 -19.83 -3.28
C ASN A 298 -8.86 -21.19 -3.93
N PHE A 299 -8.32 -21.34 -5.14
CA PHE A 299 -8.32 -22.58 -5.91
C PHE A 299 -6.88 -22.90 -6.34
N GLU A 300 -6.42 -24.09 -6.04
CA GLU A 300 -5.15 -24.63 -6.51
C GLU A 300 -5.34 -25.34 -7.85
N ALA A 301 -4.46 -25.03 -8.80
CA ALA A 301 -4.36 -25.69 -10.10
C ALA A 301 -3.68 -27.06 -9.96
N LYS A 302 -4.45 -28.15 -9.94
CA LYS A 302 -3.92 -29.51 -9.67
C LYS A 302 -3.32 -30.18 -10.88
N GLU A 303 -4.11 -30.32 -11.94
CA GLU A 303 -3.74 -31.08 -13.12
C GLU A 303 -3.93 -30.23 -14.38
N THR A 304 -3.15 -30.52 -15.41
CA THR A 304 -3.30 -29.83 -16.69
C THR A 304 -4.62 -30.19 -17.36
N GLY A 305 -5.18 -29.24 -18.11
CA GLY A 305 -6.47 -29.41 -18.76
C GLY A 305 -7.33 -28.16 -18.69
N PHE A 306 -8.64 -28.36 -18.78
CA PHE A 306 -9.62 -27.29 -18.80
C PHE A 306 -10.65 -27.50 -17.69
N SER A 307 -11.11 -26.41 -17.09
CA SER A 307 -12.17 -26.41 -16.11
C SER A 307 -13.01 -25.14 -16.26
N ASN A 308 -14.32 -25.27 -16.07
CA ASN A 308 -15.20 -24.13 -15.92
C ASN A 308 -15.50 -23.96 -14.44
N LEU A 309 -15.07 -22.84 -13.87
CA LEU A 309 -15.47 -22.44 -12.53
C LEU A 309 -16.75 -21.64 -12.64
N LYS A 310 -17.87 -22.29 -12.34
CA LYS A 310 -19.17 -21.65 -12.22
C LYS A 310 -19.30 -21.09 -10.83
N ILE A 311 -19.68 -19.82 -10.75
CA ILE A 311 -19.86 -19.09 -9.51
C ILE A 311 -21.35 -18.73 -9.46
N LYS A 312 -21.99 -18.95 -8.32
CA LYS A 312 -23.42 -18.69 -8.10
C LYS A 312 -23.62 -17.98 -6.77
N GLN A 313 -24.69 -17.22 -6.64
CA GLN A 313 -25.12 -16.74 -5.32
C GLN A 313 -25.95 -17.81 -4.62
N LYS A 314 -25.63 -18.08 -3.36
CA LYS A 314 -26.27 -19.13 -2.55
C LYS A 314 -27.80 -19.05 -2.50
N ASN A 315 -28.36 -17.85 -2.59
CA ASN A 315 -29.80 -17.61 -2.49
C ASN A 315 -30.44 -17.12 -3.81
N ASN A 316 -29.69 -17.07 -4.92
CA ASN A 316 -30.22 -16.60 -6.20
C ASN A 316 -29.53 -17.31 -7.38
N ILE A 317 -30.15 -18.42 -7.82
CA ILE A 317 -29.60 -19.31 -8.86
C ILE A 317 -29.65 -18.67 -10.27
N GLN A 318 -30.44 -17.60 -10.46
CA GLN A 318 -30.62 -16.99 -11.79
C GLN A 318 -29.44 -16.13 -12.26
N LYS A 319 -28.43 -15.90 -11.41
CA LYS A 319 -27.28 -15.02 -11.71
C LYS A 319 -25.96 -15.79 -11.51
N GLU A 320 -25.53 -16.47 -12.57
CA GLU A 320 -24.30 -17.26 -12.64
C GLU A 320 -23.23 -16.52 -13.45
N ASN A 321 -21.97 -16.60 -13.02
CA ASN A 321 -20.82 -16.28 -13.88
C ASN A 321 -20.01 -17.54 -14.08
N GLU A 322 -19.40 -17.64 -15.26
CA GLU A 322 -18.51 -18.75 -15.61
C GLU A 322 -17.12 -18.20 -15.93
N LEU A 323 -16.12 -18.75 -15.27
CA LEU A 323 -14.71 -18.49 -15.55
C LEU A 323 -14.13 -19.72 -16.24
N PHE A 324 -13.71 -19.56 -17.48
CA PHE A 324 -13.00 -20.61 -18.21
C PHE A 324 -11.53 -20.63 -17.79
N ILE A 325 -11.05 -21.79 -17.35
CA ILE A 325 -9.72 -21.98 -16.80
C ILE A 325 -8.98 -23.00 -17.65
N GLU A 326 -7.85 -22.58 -18.22
CA GLU A 326 -6.86 -23.46 -18.85
C GLU A 326 -5.69 -23.64 -17.88
N ILE A 327 -5.34 -24.88 -17.54
CA ILE A 327 -4.19 -25.21 -16.70
C ILE A 327 -3.11 -25.85 -17.58
N VAL A 328 -1.91 -25.26 -17.55
CA VAL A 328 -0.78 -25.70 -18.37
C VAL A 328 0.46 -26.03 -17.54
N ASP A 329 1.27 -26.93 -18.08
CA ASP A 329 2.65 -27.14 -17.64
C ASP A 329 3.55 -26.05 -18.23
N TYR A 330 4.50 -25.55 -17.43
CA TYR A 330 5.47 -24.52 -17.82
C TYR A 330 6.87 -24.91 -17.35
#